data_AF-A0A3M7PIJ2-F1
#
_entry.id   AF-A0A3M7PIJ2-F1
#
_cell.length_a   1.000
_cell.length_b   1.000
_cell.length_c   1.000
_cell.angle_alpha   90.00
_cell.angle_beta   90.00
_cell.angle_gamma   90.00
#
_symmetry.space_group_name_H-M   'P 1'
#
loop_
_entity.id
_entity.type
_entity.pdbx_description
1 polymer ?
#
loop_
_entity_poly.entity_id
_entity_poly.type
_entity_poly.pdbx_seq_one_letter_code
_entity_poly.pdbx_strand_id
1 'polypeptide(L)'
;DHSGSFNSRQSIGTTTSDENVQLLKCMGFLDENEIRQALEIAKNDLNEALTILTSEKAPYLDESEHLKASNLEMDLSDQHFDHTKFPLECLVALESNLYSDNWTVSYNKNEWLDRLLKSSIHFTGTNRFQDSDEATNYGRFVTKSLPEYFKRLLESTSVNKWSDKIQQGVHSMILLCLDLIQTKLKSTNRDNLDIFLDLLASIFNPKIEFNRKNSYRLPSVQKSEYQSEQPNGWILDFINEFANLNGFDNLIRLIETSDLNESNLILKPIALCIEYLNEPQLKLKLEEPFKVLIQSLSNIESLGQFKNKVNLFFFNYTN
;
A
#
# COMPACT_ATOMS: atom_id res chain seq x y z
N ASP A 1 46.79 69.52 15.23
CA ASP A 1 45.67 69.26 14.31
C ASP A 1 45.77 67.82 13.84
N HIS A 2 45.05 66.88 14.47
CA HIS A 2 43.67 66.50 14.11
C HIS A 2 43.62 66.03 12.64
N SER A 3 43.16 64.85 12.26
CA SER A 3 42.34 63.84 12.94
C SER A 3 42.00 62.74 11.91
N GLY A 4 41.98 61.47 12.32
CA GLY A 4 41.06 60.46 11.79
C GLY A 4 41.52 59.61 10.59
N SER A 5 42.34 58.58 10.83
CA SER A 5 42.33 57.36 10.02
C SER A 5 41.39 56.35 10.70
N PHE A 6 40.21 56.16 10.12
CA PHE A 6 39.27 55.11 10.50
C PHE A 6 39.73 53.78 9.89
N ASN A 7 39.97 52.80 10.75
CA ASN A 7 40.07 51.40 10.37
C ASN A 7 38.74 50.93 9.76
N SER A 8 38.71 50.61 8.48
CA SER A 8 37.72 49.73 7.87
C SER A 8 38.36 48.37 7.60
N ARG A 9 38.43 47.54 8.64
CA ARG A 9 38.51 46.08 8.47
C ARG A 9 37.15 45.61 7.95
N GLN A 10 37.00 45.44 6.64
CA GLN A 10 35.92 44.62 6.10
C GLN A 10 36.30 43.14 6.28
N SER A 11 35.49 42.46 7.08
CA SER A 11 35.48 41.03 7.32
C SER A 11 35.08 40.28 6.05
N ILE A 12 36.06 39.70 5.35
CA ILE A 12 35.83 38.75 4.26
C ILE A 12 35.72 37.36 4.90
N GLY A 13 34.49 36.94 5.23
CA GLY A 13 34.29 35.63 5.86
C GLY A 13 32.84 35.14 6.00
N THR A 14 31.83 35.93 5.65
CA THR A 14 30.41 35.55 5.85
C THR A 14 29.61 35.31 4.56
N THR A 15 30.12 35.69 3.39
CA THR A 15 29.35 35.67 2.13
C THR A 15 29.04 34.26 1.64
N THR A 16 29.99 33.34 1.71
CA THR A 16 29.81 31.97 1.17
C THR A 16 28.82 31.13 1.98
N SER A 17 28.67 31.38 3.28
CA SER A 17 27.73 30.63 4.11
C SER A 17 26.29 31.06 3.84
N ASP A 18 26.02 32.37 3.76
CA ASP A 18 24.69 32.87 3.45
C ASP A 18 24.27 32.63 1.99
N GLU A 19 25.23 32.60 1.04
CA GLU A 19 24.98 32.19 -0.35
C GLU A 19 24.50 30.73 -0.43
N ASN A 20 25.16 29.82 0.28
CA ASN A 20 24.77 28.40 0.32
C ASN A 20 23.41 28.21 0.99
N VAL A 21 23.11 28.98 2.05
CA VAL A 21 21.78 28.98 2.69
C VAL A 21 20.69 29.40 1.71
N GLN A 22 20.91 30.47 0.93
CA GLN A 22 19.94 30.91 -0.09
C GLN A 22 19.78 29.88 -1.22
N LEU A 23 20.87 29.26 -1.66
CA LEU A 23 20.84 28.26 -2.71
C LEU A 23 20.02 27.02 -2.29
N LEU A 24 20.21 26.55 -1.05
CA LEU A 24 19.43 25.45 -0.48
C LEU A 24 17.95 25.81 -0.31
N LYS A 25 17.64 27.06 0.06
CA LYS A 25 16.25 27.55 0.03
C LYS A 25 15.63 27.53 -1.36
N CYS A 26 16.39 27.93 -2.40
CA CYS A 26 15.95 27.83 -3.80
C CYS A 26 15.78 26.38 -4.27
N MET A 27 16.50 25.42 -3.66
CA MET A 27 16.37 23.98 -3.95
C MET A 27 15.19 23.31 -3.24
N GLY A 28 14.46 24.04 -2.38
CA GLY A 28 13.23 23.57 -1.73
C GLY A 28 13.36 23.22 -0.25
N PHE A 29 14.53 23.42 0.38
CA PHE A 29 14.66 23.31 1.84
C PHE A 29 14.07 24.56 2.50
N LEU A 30 13.02 24.39 3.31
CA LEU A 30 12.26 25.52 3.86
C LEU A 30 12.75 25.97 5.23
N ASP A 31 13.33 25.06 6.02
CA ASP A 31 13.83 25.35 7.36
C ASP A 31 15.27 25.88 7.33
N GLU A 32 15.43 27.17 7.60
CA GLU A 32 16.75 27.81 7.64
C GLU A 32 17.64 27.26 8.76
N ASN A 33 17.07 26.81 9.89
CA ASN A 33 17.84 26.27 11.00
C ASN A 33 18.44 24.91 10.63
N GLU A 34 17.68 24.04 9.99
CA GLU A 34 18.17 22.75 9.49
C GLU A 34 19.24 22.95 8.41
N ILE A 35 19.02 23.89 7.48
CA ILE A 35 20.01 24.25 6.45
C ILE A 35 21.31 24.71 7.08
N ARG A 36 21.25 25.59 8.09
CA ARG A 36 22.44 26.10 8.78
C ARG A 36 23.15 25.00 9.56
N GLN A 37 22.40 24.12 10.23
CA GLN A 37 22.97 22.99 10.96
C GLN A 37 23.63 21.97 10.02
N ALA A 38 23.01 21.65 8.89
CA ALA A 38 23.58 20.76 7.88
C ALA A 38 24.84 21.36 7.24
N LEU A 39 24.83 22.66 6.92
CA LEU A 39 26.02 23.36 6.43
C LEU A 39 27.12 23.43 7.49
N GLU A 40 26.79 23.56 8.78
CA GLU A 40 27.77 23.53 9.86
C GLU A 40 28.44 22.16 9.96
N ILE A 41 27.66 21.07 9.95
CA ILE A 41 28.15 19.69 9.97
C ILE A 41 29.00 19.39 8.72
N ALA A 42 28.56 19.86 7.55
CA ALA A 42 29.25 19.72 6.27
C ALA A 42 30.41 20.70 6.06
N LYS A 43 30.77 21.52 7.06
CA LYS A 43 31.83 22.56 6.95
C LYS A 43 31.65 23.48 5.75
N ASN A 44 30.40 23.84 5.48
CA ASN A 44 29.93 24.68 4.39
C ASN A 44 30.10 24.05 2.98
N ASP A 45 30.26 22.73 2.87
CA ASP A 45 30.14 21.98 1.61
C ASP A 45 28.67 21.74 1.26
N LEU A 46 28.25 22.25 0.10
CA LEU A 46 26.87 22.16 -0.37
C LEU A 46 26.41 20.72 -0.63
N ASN A 47 27.27 19.86 -1.20
CA ASN A 47 26.88 18.50 -1.60
C ASN A 47 26.77 17.58 -0.37
N GLU A 48 27.65 17.78 0.61
CA GLU A 48 27.59 17.05 1.87
C GLU A 48 26.40 17.54 2.73
N ALA A 49 26.11 18.85 2.74
CA ALA A 49 24.91 19.39 3.36
C ALA A 49 23.62 18.85 2.71
N LEU A 50 23.58 18.73 1.38
CA LEU A 50 22.49 18.07 0.66
C LEU A 50 22.33 16.61 1.07
N THR A 51 23.44 15.87 1.22
CA THR A 51 23.40 14.48 1.67
C THR A 51 22.83 14.37 3.08
N ILE A 52 23.17 15.30 3.98
CA ILE A 52 22.65 15.34 5.35
C ILE A 52 21.15 15.68 5.36
N LEU A 53 20.75 16.71 4.61
CA LEU A 53 19.35 17.15 4.51
C LEU A 53 18.44 16.15 3.79
N THR A 54 19.01 15.25 2.98
CA THR A 54 18.27 14.21 2.26
C THR A 54 18.39 12.83 2.91
N SER A 55 19.32 12.62 3.85
CA SER A 55 19.43 11.37 4.58
C SER A 55 18.49 11.36 5.78
N GLU A 56 17.41 10.61 5.70
CA GLU A 56 16.61 10.20 6.86
C GLU A 56 17.47 9.33 7.79
N LYS A 57 18.18 9.97 8.72
CA LYS A 57 18.65 9.34 9.95
C LYS A 57 18.49 10.33 11.09
N ALA A 58 17.34 10.26 11.76
CA ALA A 58 17.19 10.81 13.09
C ALA A 58 17.76 9.81 14.11
N PRO A 59 18.81 10.13 14.88
CA PRO A 59 18.98 9.58 16.21
C PRO A 59 18.22 10.47 17.20
N TYR A 60 17.17 9.91 17.81
CA TYR A 60 16.47 10.37 19.02
C TYR A 60 15.82 11.76 18.97
N LEU A 61 14.48 11.81 19.03
CA LEU A 61 13.68 12.68 19.91
C LEU A 61 12.17 12.29 19.85
N ASP A 62 11.62 12.04 21.03
CA ASP A 62 10.23 12.04 21.56
C ASP A 62 8.99 11.61 20.71
N GLU A 63 8.20 10.69 21.28
CA GLU A 63 7.03 9.96 20.72
C GLU A 63 5.75 10.81 20.48
N SER A 64 5.85 12.14 20.45
CA SER A 64 4.67 13.02 20.46
C SER A 64 4.23 13.54 19.07
N GLU A 65 5.01 13.33 18.00
CA GLU A 65 4.71 13.94 16.68
C GLU A 65 4.34 12.95 15.55
N HIS A 66 4.30 11.64 15.84
CA HIS A 66 3.91 10.61 14.86
C HIS A 66 2.46 10.74 14.32
N LEU A 67 1.61 11.53 14.97
CA LEU A 67 0.25 11.81 14.49
C LEU A 67 0.15 12.99 13.51
N LYS A 68 1.25 13.73 13.28
CA LYS A 68 1.29 14.83 12.29
C LYS A 68 2.14 14.52 11.07
N ALA A 69 3.10 13.61 11.18
CA ALA A 69 3.96 13.17 10.07
C ALA A 69 3.23 12.34 8.99
N SER A 70 2.09 11.71 9.33
CA SER A 70 1.30 10.92 8.38
C SER A 70 0.62 11.74 7.26
N ASN A 71 0.69 13.07 7.31
CA ASN A 71 0.13 13.96 6.28
C ASN A 71 1.18 14.67 5.40
N LEU A 72 2.49 14.46 5.61
CA LEU A 72 3.54 15.16 4.84
C LEU A 72 4.58 14.28 4.14
N GLU A 73 4.55 12.95 4.30
CA GLU A 73 5.35 12.03 3.48
C GLU A 73 4.67 11.64 2.16
N MET A 74 3.97 12.60 1.52
CA MET A 74 3.54 12.45 0.14
C MET A 74 4.73 12.82 -0.78
N ASP A 75 5.62 11.85 -0.92
CA ASP A 75 6.36 11.49 -2.14
C ASP A 75 7.10 12.64 -2.89
N LEU A 76 8.39 12.83 -2.60
CA LEU A 76 9.31 13.62 -3.44
C LEU A 76 9.52 13.03 -4.85
N SER A 77 8.93 11.88 -5.19
CA SER A 77 8.88 11.32 -6.55
C SER A 77 7.58 11.63 -7.33
N ASP A 78 6.60 12.32 -6.72
CA ASP A 78 5.29 12.65 -7.31
C ASP A 78 5.24 13.99 -8.07
N GLN A 79 6.37 14.66 -8.34
CA GLN A 79 6.40 16.01 -8.95
C GLN A 79 5.81 16.10 -10.38
N HIS A 80 5.31 14.99 -10.96
CA HIS A 80 4.60 14.96 -12.24
C HIS A 80 3.24 14.25 -12.22
N PHE A 81 2.71 13.90 -11.04
CA PHE A 81 1.43 13.22 -10.98
C PHE A 81 0.26 14.21 -10.92
N ASP A 82 -0.40 14.40 -12.06
CA ASP A 82 -1.63 15.17 -12.10
C ASP A 82 -2.78 14.36 -11.46
N HIS A 83 -2.97 14.51 -10.15
CA HIS A 83 -4.05 13.84 -9.40
C HIS A 83 -5.46 14.27 -9.84
N THR A 84 -5.59 15.23 -10.77
CA THR A 84 -6.88 15.63 -11.34
C THR A 84 -7.29 14.81 -12.56
N LYS A 85 -6.39 14.00 -13.12
CA LYS A 85 -6.65 13.19 -14.32
C LYS A 85 -6.28 11.73 -14.14
N PHE A 86 -7.13 10.84 -14.65
CA PHE A 86 -6.79 9.43 -14.72
C PHE A 86 -5.81 9.18 -15.89
N PRO A 87 -4.70 8.45 -15.71
CA PRO A 87 -3.61 8.37 -16.67
C PRO A 87 -3.95 7.46 -17.86
N LEU A 88 -4.68 8.01 -18.84
CA LEU A 88 -5.16 7.28 -20.01
C LEU A 88 -4.03 6.62 -20.82
N GLU A 89 -2.90 7.30 -20.98
CA GLU A 89 -1.74 6.75 -21.70
C GLU A 89 -1.23 5.46 -21.03
N CYS A 90 -1.19 5.44 -19.70
CA CYS A 90 -0.81 4.25 -18.93
C CYS A 90 -1.84 3.14 -19.09
N LEU A 91 -3.14 3.48 -19.08
CA LEU A 91 -4.21 2.50 -19.28
C LEU A 91 -4.13 1.84 -20.66
N VAL A 92 -3.96 2.62 -21.72
CA VAL A 92 -3.85 2.09 -23.09
C VAL A 92 -2.59 1.22 -23.26
N ALA A 93 -1.46 1.66 -22.68
CA ALA A 93 -0.24 0.86 -22.68
C ALA A 93 -0.41 -0.46 -21.90
N LEU A 94 -1.10 -0.41 -20.75
CA LEU A 94 -1.40 -1.59 -19.93
C LEU A 94 -2.20 -2.61 -20.72
N GLU A 95 -3.29 -2.18 -21.35
CA GLU A 95 -4.17 -3.04 -22.12
C GLU A 95 -3.47 -3.62 -23.35
N SER A 96 -2.67 -2.80 -24.05
CA SER A 96 -1.91 -3.25 -25.21
C SER A 96 -0.92 -4.37 -24.86
N ASN A 97 -0.27 -4.27 -23.68
CA ASN A 97 0.59 -5.34 -23.17
C ASN A 97 -0.25 -6.55 -22.71
N LEU A 98 -1.31 -6.31 -21.94
CA LEU A 98 -2.18 -7.35 -21.37
C LEU A 98 -2.76 -8.28 -22.43
N TYR A 99 -3.16 -7.73 -23.57
CA TYR A 99 -3.76 -8.49 -24.67
C TYR A 99 -2.76 -8.86 -25.78
N SER A 100 -1.46 -8.64 -25.55
CA SER A 100 -0.42 -9.11 -26.46
C SER A 100 -0.13 -10.60 -26.27
N ASP A 101 0.24 -11.28 -27.36
CA ASP A 101 0.77 -12.66 -27.33
C ASP A 101 2.07 -12.77 -26.50
N ASN A 102 2.84 -11.68 -26.44
CA ASN A 102 4.10 -11.59 -25.69
C ASN A 102 3.94 -10.77 -24.41
N TRP A 103 2.89 -11.06 -23.63
CA TRP A 103 2.64 -10.38 -22.36
C TRP A 103 3.86 -10.42 -21.44
N THR A 104 4.18 -9.27 -20.86
CA THR A 104 5.28 -9.11 -19.90
C THR A 104 4.78 -8.46 -18.63
N VAL A 105 5.29 -8.92 -17.49
CA VAL A 105 4.96 -8.34 -16.19
C VAL A 105 5.58 -6.95 -16.11
N SER A 106 4.74 -5.94 -15.94
CA SER A 106 5.16 -4.64 -15.42
C SER A 106 5.03 -4.62 -13.91
N TYR A 107 6.14 -4.27 -13.26
CA TYR A 107 6.28 -4.28 -11.81
C TYR A 107 7.21 -3.18 -11.30
N ASN A 108 7.83 -2.40 -12.19
CA ASN A 108 8.74 -1.35 -11.77
C ASN A 108 7.94 -0.14 -11.27
N LYS A 109 8.49 0.56 -10.28
CA LYS A 109 7.94 1.84 -9.80
C LYS A 109 7.80 2.82 -10.97
N ASN A 110 6.74 3.63 -10.94
CA ASN A 110 6.43 4.64 -11.95
C ASN A 110 6.15 4.09 -13.37
N GLU A 111 6.05 2.78 -13.57
CA GLU A 111 5.49 2.21 -14.78
C GLU A 111 3.95 2.30 -14.78
N TRP A 112 3.33 1.82 -15.85
CA TRP A 112 1.90 1.93 -16.12
C TRP A 112 1.03 1.40 -14.99
N LEU A 113 1.30 0.20 -14.46
CA LEU A 113 0.49 -0.37 -13.38
C LEU A 113 0.59 0.43 -12.07
N ASP A 114 1.81 0.77 -11.65
CA ASP A 114 2.07 1.55 -10.44
C ASP A 114 1.32 2.89 -10.48
N ARG A 115 1.45 3.62 -11.60
CA ARG A 115 0.74 4.89 -11.81
C ARG A 115 -0.78 4.74 -11.84
N LEU A 116 -1.30 3.66 -12.45
CA LEU A 116 -2.74 3.39 -12.48
C LEU A 116 -3.28 3.06 -11.09
N LEU A 117 -2.56 2.27 -10.29
CA LEU A 117 -2.95 1.93 -8.93
C LEU A 117 -2.92 3.17 -8.01
N LYS A 118 -1.83 3.96 -8.03
CA LYS A 118 -1.74 5.23 -7.30
C LYS A 118 -2.89 6.19 -7.67
N SER A 119 -3.16 6.36 -8.97
CA SER A 119 -4.30 7.18 -9.44
C SER A 119 -5.62 6.65 -8.90
N SER A 120 -5.81 5.34 -8.98
CA SER A 120 -7.04 4.68 -8.57
C SER A 120 -7.32 4.89 -7.08
N ILE A 121 -6.30 4.95 -6.22
CA ILE A 121 -6.48 5.26 -4.79
C ILE A 121 -7.10 6.65 -4.64
N HIS A 122 -6.57 7.67 -5.32
CA HIS A 122 -7.13 9.02 -5.28
C HIS A 122 -8.55 9.11 -5.86
N PHE A 123 -8.79 8.44 -7.00
CA PHE A 123 -10.10 8.44 -7.66
C PHE A 123 -11.17 7.67 -6.85
N THR A 124 -10.78 6.62 -6.12
CA THR A 124 -11.68 5.87 -5.24
C THR A 124 -12.04 6.64 -3.99
N GLY A 125 -11.06 7.36 -3.40
CA GLY A 125 -11.24 8.13 -2.18
C GLY A 125 -12.02 9.44 -2.36
N THR A 126 -12.26 9.87 -3.60
CA THR A 126 -12.89 11.18 -3.88
C THR A 126 -14.17 11.03 -4.68
N ASN A 127 -15.26 11.64 -4.21
CA ASN A 127 -16.54 11.65 -4.94
C ASN A 127 -16.58 12.68 -6.09
N ARG A 128 -15.42 13.23 -6.48
CA ARG A 128 -15.31 14.45 -7.30
C ARG A 128 -15.46 14.20 -8.80
N PHE A 129 -15.37 12.95 -9.25
CA PHE A 129 -15.16 12.64 -10.66
C PHE A 129 -16.32 11.88 -11.32
N GLN A 130 -17.43 11.64 -10.62
CA GLN A 130 -18.46 10.66 -11.02
C GLN A 130 -19.00 10.82 -12.46
N ASP A 131 -19.08 12.04 -13.00
CA ASP A 131 -19.63 12.33 -14.33
C ASP A 131 -18.56 12.80 -15.35
N SER A 132 -17.32 12.31 -15.23
CA SER A 132 -16.18 12.74 -16.05
C SER A 132 -15.66 11.64 -16.97
N ASP A 133 -14.96 12.03 -18.05
CA ASP A 133 -14.21 11.08 -18.90
C ASP A 133 -13.16 10.32 -18.07
N GLU A 134 -12.60 10.97 -17.05
CA GLU A 134 -11.68 10.40 -16.09
C GLU A 134 -12.33 9.27 -15.26
N ALA A 135 -13.57 9.44 -14.81
CA ALA A 135 -14.30 8.35 -14.14
C ALA A 135 -14.63 7.19 -15.08
N THR A 136 -14.89 7.47 -16.36
CA THR A 136 -15.07 6.42 -17.36
C THR A 136 -13.78 5.60 -17.55
N ASN A 137 -12.63 6.28 -17.63
CA ASN A 137 -11.32 5.62 -17.74
C ASN A 137 -10.96 4.81 -16.49
N TYR A 138 -11.19 5.38 -15.30
CA TYR A 138 -11.02 4.68 -14.04
C TYR A 138 -11.94 3.45 -13.94
N GLY A 139 -13.23 3.62 -14.25
CA GLY A 139 -14.21 2.53 -14.25
C GLY A 139 -13.81 1.41 -15.21
N ARG A 140 -13.32 1.74 -16.41
CA ARG A 140 -12.78 0.77 -17.37
C ARG A 140 -11.58 0.00 -16.78
N PHE A 141 -10.64 0.70 -16.14
CA PHE A 141 -9.50 0.06 -15.50
C PHE A 141 -9.95 -0.94 -14.42
N VAL A 142 -10.81 -0.51 -13.48
CA VAL A 142 -11.27 -1.34 -12.36
C VAL A 142 -12.09 -2.53 -12.82
N THR A 143 -12.98 -2.35 -13.79
CA THR A 143 -13.92 -3.40 -14.20
C THR A 143 -13.34 -4.42 -15.18
N LYS A 144 -12.26 -4.07 -15.89
CA LYS A 144 -11.69 -4.93 -16.95
C LYS A 144 -10.21 -5.20 -16.78
N SER A 145 -9.40 -4.15 -16.73
CA SER A 145 -7.96 -4.29 -16.89
C SER A 145 -7.28 -4.72 -15.60
N LEU A 146 -7.70 -4.18 -14.45
CA LEU A 146 -7.18 -4.53 -13.13
C LEU A 146 -7.41 -6.02 -12.77
N PRO A 147 -8.63 -6.59 -12.89
CA PRO A 147 -8.87 -7.98 -12.53
C PRO A 147 -8.12 -8.95 -13.43
N GLU A 148 -8.11 -8.71 -14.75
CA GLU A 148 -7.39 -9.57 -15.69
C GLU A 148 -5.87 -9.48 -15.50
N TYR A 149 -5.34 -8.29 -15.17
CA TYR A 149 -3.93 -8.14 -14.86
C TYR A 149 -3.55 -8.91 -13.59
N PHE A 150 -4.29 -8.75 -12.49
CA PHE A 150 -4.02 -9.45 -11.23
C PHE A 150 -4.24 -10.96 -11.34
N LYS A 151 -5.20 -11.42 -12.13
CA LYS A 151 -5.36 -12.84 -12.45
C LYS A 151 -4.09 -13.42 -13.07
N ARG A 152 -3.49 -12.75 -14.07
CA ARG A 152 -2.23 -13.22 -14.68
C ARG A 152 -1.06 -13.11 -13.72
N LEU A 153 -1.01 -12.04 -12.94
CA LEU A 153 0.04 -11.79 -11.97
C LEU A 153 0.06 -12.84 -10.84
N LEU A 154 -1.12 -13.32 -10.41
CA LEU A 154 -1.25 -14.25 -9.29
C LEU A 154 -1.37 -15.72 -9.70
N GLU A 155 -2.00 -16.03 -10.84
CA GLU A 155 -2.39 -17.40 -11.23
C GLU A 155 -1.61 -17.96 -12.43
N SER A 156 -0.87 -17.14 -13.18
CA SER A 156 -0.17 -17.64 -14.37
C SER A 156 0.90 -18.66 -14.01
N THR A 157 1.04 -19.71 -14.83
CA THR A 157 2.15 -20.67 -14.67
C THR A 157 3.52 -20.01 -14.82
N SER A 158 3.58 -18.83 -15.46
CA SER A 158 4.79 -18.01 -15.60
C SER A 158 5.35 -17.52 -14.26
N VAL A 159 4.50 -17.41 -13.23
CA VAL A 159 4.90 -17.03 -11.86
C VAL A 159 6.07 -17.88 -11.38
N ASN A 160 6.07 -19.19 -11.69
CA ASN A 160 7.11 -20.11 -11.24
C ASN A 160 8.48 -19.88 -11.91
N LYS A 161 8.50 -19.17 -13.05
CA LYS A 161 9.69 -18.91 -13.88
C LYS A 161 10.29 -17.52 -13.63
N TRP A 162 9.58 -16.64 -12.94
CA TRP A 162 10.07 -15.29 -12.68
C TRP A 162 11.25 -15.28 -11.73
N SER A 163 12.20 -14.37 -12.01
CA SER A 163 13.34 -14.12 -11.14
C SER A 163 12.90 -13.49 -9.83
N ASP A 164 13.75 -13.56 -8.81
CA ASP A 164 13.49 -12.99 -7.49
C ASP A 164 13.13 -11.49 -7.56
N LYS A 165 13.83 -10.73 -8.41
CA LYS A 165 13.54 -9.31 -8.67
C LYS A 165 12.10 -9.07 -9.15
N ILE A 166 11.61 -9.90 -10.08
CA ILE A 166 10.23 -9.79 -10.58
C ILE A 166 9.25 -10.15 -9.47
N GLN A 167 9.53 -11.19 -8.67
CA GLN A 167 8.69 -11.58 -7.54
C GLN A 167 8.53 -10.44 -6.52
N GLN A 168 9.63 -9.75 -6.17
CA GLN A 168 9.60 -8.59 -5.27
C GLN A 168 8.84 -7.40 -5.85
N GLY A 169 8.98 -7.17 -7.16
CA GLY A 169 8.20 -6.17 -7.86
C GLY A 169 6.70 -6.44 -7.78
N VAL A 170 6.31 -7.68 -8.09
CA VAL A 170 4.93 -8.14 -7.99
C VAL A 170 4.41 -8.01 -6.56
N HIS A 171 5.20 -8.40 -5.55
CA HIS A 171 4.87 -8.20 -4.15
C HIS A 171 4.54 -6.73 -3.85
N SER A 172 5.36 -5.79 -4.33
CA SER A 172 5.13 -4.34 -4.15
C SER A 172 3.83 -3.88 -4.81
N MET A 173 3.50 -4.40 -6.00
CA MET A 173 2.24 -4.08 -6.68
C MET A 173 1.01 -4.64 -5.95
N ILE A 174 1.15 -5.80 -5.28
CA ILE A 174 0.08 -6.36 -4.43
C ILE A 174 -0.16 -5.46 -3.21
N LEU A 175 0.89 -4.97 -2.55
CA LEU A 175 0.73 -4.04 -1.42
C LEU A 175 -0.01 -2.76 -1.86
N LEU A 176 0.37 -2.17 -2.99
CA LEU A 176 -0.34 -1.00 -3.53
C LEU A 176 -1.79 -1.31 -3.93
N CYS A 177 -2.09 -2.55 -4.35
CA CYS A 177 -3.46 -3.00 -4.59
C CYS A 177 -4.26 -3.13 -3.28
N LEU A 178 -3.63 -3.54 -2.17
CA LEU A 178 -4.27 -3.55 -0.85
C LEU A 178 -4.63 -2.14 -0.39
N ASP A 179 -3.81 -1.14 -0.65
CA ASP A 179 -4.14 0.27 -0.38
C ASP A 179 -5.39 0.72 -1.17
N LEU A 180 -5.46 0.34 -2.45
CA LEU A 180 -6.62 0.61 -3.30
C LEU A 180 -7.88 -0.09 -2.78
N ILE A 181 -7.79 -1.39 -2.48
CA ILE A 181 -8.91 -2.15 -1.89
C ILE A 181 -9.36 -1.49 -0.60
N GLN A 182 -8.44 -1.14 0.28
CA GLN A 182 -8.78 -0.51 1.55
C GLN A 182 -9.46 0.85 1.35
N THR A 183 -8.99 1.64 0.39
CA THR A 183 -9.62 2.91 0.04
C THR A 183 -11.05 2.70 -0.46
N LYS A 184 -11.30 1.63 -1.23
CA LYS A 184 -12.66 1.24 -1.63
C LYS A 184 -13.52 0.83 -0.44
N LEU A 185 -13.00 0.04 0.49
CA LEU A 185 -13.74 -0.42 1.68
C LEU A 185 -14.18 0.75 2.59
N LYS A 186 -13.38 1.83 2.64
CA LYS A 186 -13.71 3.07 3.36
C LYS A 186 -14.76 3.93 2.64
N SER A 187 -14.91 3.76 1.32
CA SER A 187 -15.81 4.56 0.50
C SER A 187 -17.28 4.20 0.76
N THR A 188 -18.17 5.20 0.72
CA THR A 188 -19.62 4.98 0.79
C THR A 188 -20.20 4.44 -0.51
N ASN A 189 -19.48 4.57 -1.63
CA ASN A 189 -19.91 4.03 -2.92
C ASN A 189 -19.69 2.51 -2.95
N ARG A 190 -20.76 1.75 -3.23
CA ARG A 190 -20.75 0.28 -3.26
C ARG A 190 -20.54 -0.32 -4.66
N ASP A 191 -20.46 0.50 -5.70
CA ASP A 191 -20.33 0.04 -7.08
C ASP A 191 -19.03 -0.75 -7.25
N ASN A 192 -19.09 -1.88 -7.94
CA ASN A 192 -17.95 -2.76 -8.21
C ASN A 192 -17.26 -3.32 -6.94
N LEU A 193 -17.89 -3.26 -5.76
CA LEU A 193 -17.30 -3.76 -4.51
C LEU A 193 -16.90 -5.24 -4.61
N ASP A 194 -17.72 -6.03 -5.30
CA ASP A 194 -17.48 -7.45 -5.60
C ASP A 194 -16.12 -7.70 -6.26
N ILE A 195 -15.71 -6.84 -7.21
CA ILE A 195 -14.41 -6.95 -7.89
C ILE A 195 -13.25 -6.79 -6.90
N PHE A 196 -13.34 -5.83 -5.97
CA PHE A 196 -12.29 -5.61 -4.97
C PHE A 196 -12.24 -6.73 -3.93
N LEU A 197 -13.41 -7.27 -3.54
CA LEU A 197 -13.49 -8.42 -2.64
C LEU A 197 -12.93 -9.69 -3.27
N ASP A 198 -13.15 -9.90 -4.58
CA ASP A 198 -12.56 -11.01 -5.32
C ASP A 198 -11.05 -10.86 -5.49
N LEU A 199 -10.55 -9.65 -5.76
CA LEU A 199 -9.10 -9.37 -5.76
C LEU A 199 -8.48 -9.67 -4.40
N LEU A 200 -9.09 -9.20 -3.31
CA LEU A 200 -8.65 -9.47 -1.95
C LEU A 200 -8.64 -10.98 -1.66
N ALA A 201 -9.68 -11.71 -2.10
CA ALA A 201 -9.75 -13.15 -1.94
C ALA A 201 -8.62 -13.87 -2.69
N SER A 202 -8.28 -13.44 -3.90
CA SER A 202 -7.15 -13.98 -4.66
C SER A 202 -5.82 -13.70 -3.96
N ILE A 203 -5.61 -12.49 -3.44
CA ILE A 203 -4.39 -12.12 -2.68
C ILE A 203 -4.25 -12.97 -1.42
N PHE A 204 -5.35 -13.19 -0.69
CA PHE A 204 -5.39 -13.98 0.54
C PHE A 204 -5.49 -15.50 0.33
N ASN A 205 -5.50 -15.98 -0.91
CA ASN A 205 -5.58 -17.42 -1.17
C ASN A 205 -4.19 -18.07 -1.04
N PRO A 206 -3.91 -18.88 0.01
CA PRO A 206 -2.60 -19.52 0.17
C PRO A 206 -2.26 -20.50 -0.95
N LYS A 207 -3.26 -20.98 -1.70
CA LYS A 207 -3.09 -21.95 -2.79
C LYS A 207 -2.86 -21.30 -4.15
N ILE A 208 -2.98 -19.97 -4.27
CA ILE A 208 -2.75 -19.28 -5.54
C ILE A 208 -1.27 -19.40 -5.93
N GLU A 209 -0.97 -19.46 -7.24
CA GLU A 209 0.37 -19.78 -7.74
C GLU A 209 1.45 -18.87 -7.13
N PHE A 210 1.19 -17.56 -7.02
CA PHE A 210 2.10 -16.61 -6.39
C PHE A 210 2.40 -16.90 -4.92
N ASN A 211 1.37 -17.16 -4.10
CA ASN A 211 1.58 -17.47 -2.68
C ASN A 211 2.24 -18.82 -2.50
N ARG A 212 1.86 -19.84 -3.28
CA ARG A 212 2.51 -21.16 -3.26
C ARG A 212 3.99 -21.06 -3.66
N LYS A 213 4.31 -20.25 -4.68
CA LYS A 213 5.69 -20.05 -5.12
C LYS A 213 6.52 -19.36 -4.04
N ASN A 214 5.94 -18.45 -3.26
CA ASN A 214 6.65 -17.65 -2.25
C ASN A 214 6.42 -18.13 -0.81
N SER A 215 5.88 -19.34 -0.62
CA SER A 215 5.57 -19.89 0.71
C SER A 215 6.83 -20.13 1.55
N TYR A 216 7.97 -20.44 0.92
CA TYR A 216 9.23 -20.69 1.62
C TYR A 216 9.88 -19.42 2.18
N ARG A 217 9.38 -18.23 1.84
CA ARG A 217 9.97 -16.97 2.29
C ARG A 217 9.61 -16.69 3.74
N LEU A 218 10.52 -16.02 4.44
CA LEU A 218 10.21 -15.46 5.74
C LEU A 218 9.37 -14.20 5.56
N PRO A 219 8.40 -13.94 6.46
CA PRO A 219 7.67 -12.68 6.50
C PRO A 219 8.64 -11.52 6.74
N SER A 220 8.33 -10.36 6.16
CA SER A 220 9.10 -9.11 6.31
C SER A 220 9.09 -8.60 7.75
N VAL A 221 8.04 -8.89 8.52
CA VAL A 221 7.95 -8.55 9.94
C VAL A 221 7.58 -9.77 10.79
N GLN A 222 8.53 -10.25 11.59
CA GLN A 222 8.28 -11.23 12.64
C GLN A 222 7.74 -10.51 13.89
N LYS A 223 6.42 -10.29 13.97
CA LYS A 223 5.81 -9.48 15.05
C LYS A 223 5.55 -10.24 16.37
N SER A 224 5.86 -11.54 16.51
CA SER A 224 5.69 -12.20 17.82
C SER A 224 6.60 -13.40 18.06
N GLU A 225 6.91 -13.64 19.35
CA GLU A 225 7.57 -14.84 19.90
C GLU A 225 6.75 -16.13 19.70
N TYR A 226 5.56 -16.05 19.09
CA TYR A 226 4.61 -17.16 18.91
C TYR A 226 4.37 -17.54 17.44
N GLN A 227 5.07 -16.93 16.47
CA GLN A 227 5.00 -17.39 15.10
C GLN A 227 5.80 -18.68 14.96
N SER A 228 5.15 -19.73 14.44
CA SER A 228 5.79 -21.02 14.19
C SER A 228 7.06 -20.84 13.36
N GLU A 229 8.08 -21.67 13.58
CA GLU A 229 9.32 -21.72 12.80
C GLU A 229 9.10 -22.00 11.29
N GLN A 230 7.84 -22.11 10.86
CA GLN A 230 7.49 -22.43 9.49
C GLN A 230 7.41 -21.16 8.64
N PRO A 231 8.05 -21.14 7.46
CA PRO A 231 7.88 -20.07 6.52
C PRO A 231 6.43 -20.11 6.03
N ASN A 232 5.65 -19.15 6.49
CA ASN A 232 4.29 -18.94 6.01
C ASN A 232 4.26 -18.03 4.78
N GLY A 233 5.43 -17.58 4.28
CA GLY A 233 5.57 -16.81 3.04
C GLY A 233 5.09 -15.37 3.13
N TRP A 234 5.15 -14.70 1.97
CA TRP A 234 4.67 -13.32 1.81
C TRP A 234 3.16 -13.14 1.95
N ILE A 235 2.37 -14.22 2.00
CA ILE A 235 0.94 -14.08 2.33
C ILE A 235 0.74 -13.47 3.73
N LEU A 236 1.64 -13.73 4.68
CA LEU A 236 1.61 -13.06 5.98
C LEU A 236 1.87 -11.56 5.86
N ASP A 237 2.75 -11.13 4.95
CA ASP A 237 3.02 -9.71 4.73
C ASP A 237 1.75 -9.01 4.22
N PHE A 238 1.04 -9.63 3.28
CA PHE A 238 -0.24 -9.10 2.77
C PHE A 238 -1.33 -9.02 3.83
N ILE A 239 -1.47 -10.06 4.66
CA ILE A 239 -2.48 -10.10 5.73
C ILE A 239 -2.16 -9.05 6.80
N ASN A 240 -0.89 -8.97 7.22
CA ASN A 240 -0.44 -8.01 8.22
C ASN A 240 -0.56 -6.57 7.70
N GLU A 241 -0.23 -6.33 6.43
CA GLU A 241 -0.38 -5.00 5.86
C GLU A 241 -1.84 -4.59 5.79
N PHE A 242 -2.71 -5.47 5.32
CA PHE A 242 -4.15 -5.22 5.33
C PHE A 242 -4.69 -4.96 6.74
N ALA A 243 -4.18 -5.67 7.76
CA ALA A 243 -4.50 -5.38 9.16
C ALA A 243 -4.02 -4.00 9.60
N ASN A 244 -2.77 -3.64 9.32
CA ASN A 244 -2.20 -2.32 9.65
C ASN A 244 -3.01 -1.18 9.04
N LEU A 245 -3.58 -1.41 7.85
CA LEU A 245 -4.44 -0.44 7.16
C LEU A 245 -5.83 -0.29 7.79
N ASN A 246 -6.19 -1.07 8.82
CA ASN A 246 -7.54 -1.26 9.38
C ASN A 246 -8.51 -1.97 8.42
N GLY A 247 -8.00 -2.88 7.59
CA GLY A 247 -8.79 -3.58 6.58
C GLY A 247 -9.87 -4.48 7.16
N PHE A 248 -9.53 -5.24 8.21
CA PHE A 248 -10.47 -6.16 8.84
C PHE A 248 -11.62 -5.44 9.56
N ASP A 249 -11.35 -4.35 10.27
CA ASP A 249 -12.41 -3.55 10.90
C ASP A 249 -13.37 -2.96 9.85
N ASN A 250 -12.87 -2.53 8.70
CA ASN A 250 -13.74 -2.08 7.62
C ASN A 250 -14.59 -3.22 7.06
N LEU A 251 -14.03 -4.41 6.82
CA LEU A 251 -14.82 -5.56 6.38
C LEU A 251 -15.94 -5.91 7.38
N ILE A 252 -15.63 -5.88 8.68
CA ILE A 252 -16.62 -6.11 9.74
C ILE A 252 -17.72 -5.06 9.69
N ARG A 253 -17.37 -3.78 9.59
CA ARG A 253 -18.34 -2.69 9.45
C ARG A 253 -19.21 -2.87 8.20
N LEU A 254 -18.64 -3.34 7.09
CA LEU A 254 -19.43 -3.62 5.89
C LEU A 254 -20.45 -4.72 6.16
N ILE A 255 -20.04 -5.85 6.76
CA ILE A 255 -20.94 -6.96 7.14
C ILE A 255 -22.11 -6.46 7.99
N GLU A 256 -21.85 -5.62 8.99
CA GLU A 256 -22.89 -5.08 9.89
C GLU A 256 -23.97 -4.27 9.15
N THR A 257 -23.64 -3.75 7.97
CA THR A 257 -24.53 -2.91 7.15
C THR A 257 -25.03 -3.61 5.88
N SER A 258 -24.60 -4.84 5.64
CA SER A 258 -24.84 -5.61 4.42
C SER A 258 -26.02 -6.57 4.55
N ASP A 259 -26.62 -6.93 3.42
CA ASP A 259 -27.50 -8.10 3.37
C ASP A 259 -26.70 -9.42 3.42
N LEU A 260 -27.40 -10.55 3.43
CA LEU A 260 -26.76 -11.87 3.47
C LEU A 260 -25.88 -12.14 2.24
N ASN A 261 -26.31 -11.75 1.04
CA ASN A 261 -25.55 -12.03 -0.19
C ASN A 261 -24.24 -11.25 -0.23
N GLU A 262 -24.30 -9.97 0.11
CA GLU A 262 -23.11 -9.11 0.17
C GLU A 262 -22.18 -9.55 1.32
N SER A 263 -22.73 -9.93 2.48
CA SER A 263 -21.96 -10.51 3.59
C SER A 263 -21.21 -11.78 3.17
N ASN A 264 -21.79 -12.64 2.32
CA ASN A 264 -21.11 -13.83 1.80
C ASN A 264 -19.86 -13.45 1.00
N LEU A 265 -19.96 -12.41 0.16
CA LEU A 265 -18.83 -11.92 -0.64
C LEU A 265 -17.73 -11.34 0.26
N ILE A 266 -18.11 -10.60 1.30
CA ILE A 266 -17.17 -9.98 2.25
C ILE A 266 -16.43 -11.04 3.10
N LEU A 267 -17.12 -12.11 3.50
CA LEU A 267 -16.55 -13.17 4.34
C LEU A 267 -15.60 -14.10 3.57
N LYS A 268 -15.69 -14.17 2.23
CA LYS A 268 -14.85 -15.02 1.38
C LYS A 268 -13.34 -14.75 1.55
N PRO A 269 -12.80 -13.52 1.41
CA PRO A 269 -11.38 -13.25 1.62
C PRO A 269 -10.93 -13.60 3.06
N ILE A 270 -11.75 -13.30 4.06
CA ILE A 270 -11.45 -13.59 5.47
C ILE A 270 -11.29 -15.10 5.70
N ALA A 271 -12.18 -15.91 5.13
CA ALA A 271 -12.11 -17.36 5.28
C ALA A 271 -10.86 -17.99 4.64
N LEU A 272 -10.28 -17.35 3.62
CA LEU A 272 -9.05 -17.82 2.98
C LEU A 272 -7.80 -17.56 3.83
N CYS A 273 -7.80 -16.49 4.61
CA CYS A 273 -6.68 -16.13 5.49
C CYS A 273 -6.89 -16.50 6.97
N ILE A 274 -8.02 -17.10 7.32
CA ILE A 274 -8.45 -17.29 8.70
C ILE A 274 -7.44 -18.07 9.57
N GLU A 275 -6.72 -19.01 8.99
CA GLU A 275 -5.68 -19.82 9.67
C GLU A 275 -4.44 -19.02 10.07
N TYR A 276 -4.23 -17.85 9.46
CA TYR A 276 -3.11 -16.96 9.73
C TYR A 276 -3.47 -15.82 10.70
N LEU A 277 -4.75 -15.66 11.05
CA LEU A 277 -5.21 -14.62 11.96
C LEU A 277 -4.95 -15.01 13.42
N ASN A 278 -4.12 -14.21 14.09
CA ASN A 278 -3.70 -14.44 15.48
C ASN A 278 -4.31 -13.45 16.49
N GLU A 279 -5.11 -12.49 16.04
CA GLU A 279 -5.70 -11.47 16.91
C GLU A 279 -7.01 -11.96 17.54
N PRO A 280 -7.08 -12.20 18.87
CA PRO A 280 -8.27 -12.78 19.50
C PRO A 280 -9.52 -11.90 19.38
N GLN A 281 -9.34 -10.57 19.43
CA GLN A 281 -10.45 -9.61 19.33
C GLN A 281 -11.10 -9.64 17.95
N LEU A 282 -10.29 -9.77 16.89
CA LEU A 282 -10.79 -9.93 15.53
C LEU A 282 -11.60 -11.23 15.39
N LYS A 283 -11.17 -12.33 16.02
CA LYS A 283 -11.92 -13.60 16.00
C LYS A 283 -13.31 -13.44 16.62
N LEU A 284 -13.40 -12.77 17.77
CA LEU A 284 -14.66 -12.51 18.47
C LEU A 284 -15.63 -11.68 17.62
N LYS A 285 -15.14 -10.62 16.97
CA LYS A 285 -15.97 -9.78 16.08
C LYS A 285 -16.50 -10.57 14.87
N LEU A 286 -15.76 -11.57 14.39
CA LEU A 286 -16.12 -12.38 13.23
C LEU A 286 -17.00 -13.58 13.57
N GLU A 287 -17.13 -13.96 14.84
CA GLU A 287 -17.85 -15.17 15.28
C GLU A 287 -19.32 -15.18 14.87
N GLU A 288 -20.07 -14.15 15.24
CA GLU A 288 -21.49 -14.06 14.90
C GLU A 288 -21.75 -13.94 13.40
N PRO A 289 -21.03 -13.08 12.63
CA PRO A 289 -21.11 -13.09 11.17
C PRO A 289 -20.92 -14.47 10.52
N PHE A 290 -19.92 -15.23 10.97
CA PHE A 290 -19.67 -16.57 10.44
C PHE A 290 -20.74 -17.59 10.85
N LYS A 291 -21.29 -17.52 12.07
CA LYS A 291 -22.40 -18.38 12.49
C LYS A 291 -23.65 -18.17 11.65
N VAL A 292 -24.05 -16.91 11.45
CA VAL A 292 -25.20 -16.54 10.61
C VAL A 292 -24.99 -17.05 9.18
N LEU A 293 -23.79 -16.87 8.64
CA LEU A 293 -23.42 -17.39 7.33
C LEU A 293 -23.52 -18.93 7.27
N ILE A 294 -22.96 -19.65 8.23
CA ILE A 294 -23.02 -21.12 8.22
C ILE A 294 -24.46 -21.62 8.31
N GLN A 295 -25.31 -20.97 9.10
CA GLN A 295 -26.73 -21.30 9.21
C GLN A 295 -27.48 -21.08 7.89
N SER A 296 -27.22 -19.96 7.19
CA SER A 296 -27.83 -19.69 5.89
C SER A 296 -27.34 -20.64 4.79
N LEU A 297 -26.06 -21.03 4.84
CA LEU A 297 -25.43 -21.98 3.92
C LEU A 297 -25.73 -23.46 4.21
N SER A 298 -26.33 -23.79 5.37
CA SER A 298 -26.74 -25.16 5.70
C SER A 298 -27.80 -25.73 4.74
N ASN A 299 -28.32 -24.90 3.84
CA ASN A 299 -29.22 -25.26 2.74
C ASN A 299 -28.49 -25.51 1.40
N ILE A 300 -27.15 -25.37 1.32
CA ILE A 300 -26.37 -25.47 0.09
C ILE A 300 -25.13 -26.37 0.32
N GLU A 301 -25.09 -27.55 -0.29
CA GLU A 301 -24.07 -28.60 -0.07
C GLU A 301 -22.63 -28.21 -0.49
N SER A 302 -22.43 -27.14 -1.27
CA SER A 302 -21.13 -26.79 -1.87
C SER A 302 -20.11 -26.11 -0.95
N LEU A 303 -20.41 -25.89 0.33
CA LEU A 303 -19.56 -25.15 1.29
C LEU A 303 -18.93 -26.01 2.40
N GLY A 304 -18.89 -27.33 2.24
CA GLY A 304 -18.33 -28.25 3.25
C GLY A 304 -16.89 -27.93 3.69
N GLN A 305 -16.02 -27.51 2.77
CA GLN A 305 -14.63 -27.12 3.12
C GLN A 305 -14.57 -25.78 3.88
N PHE A 306 -15.47 -24.85 3.56
CA PHE A 306 -15.61 -23.55 4.23
C PHE A 306 -16.10 -23.73 5.66
N LYS A 307 -17.17 -24.53 5.84
CA LYS A 307 -17.73 -24.87 7.15
C LYS A 307 -16.69 -25.54 8.06
N ASN A 308 -15.87 -26.45 7.52
CA ASN A 308 -14.82 -27.11 8.28
C ASN A 308 -13.69 -26.15 8.72
N LYS A 309 -13.23 -25.25 7.84
CA LYS A 309 -12.19 -24.26 8.19
C LYS A 309 -12.66 -23.26 9.25
N VAL A 310 -13.89 -22.77 9.12
CA VAL A 310 -14.48 -21.84 10.08
C VAL A 310 -14.74 -22.52 11.42
N ASN A 311 -15.25 -23.76 11.42
CA ASN A 311 -15.40 -24.54 12.66
C ASN A 311 -14.05 -24.79 13.35
N LEU A 312 -12.99 -25.15 12.62
CA LEU A 312 -11.64 -25.32 13.18
C LEU A 312 -11.08 -24.02 13.78
N PHE A 313 -11.37 -22.87 13.16
CA PHE A 313 -10.95 -21.57 13.67
C PHE A 313 -11.56 -21.24 15.03
N PHE A 314 -12.84 -21.55 15.25
CA PHE A 314 -13.51 -21.30 16.53
C PHE A 314 -13.27 -22.40 17.58
N PHE A 315 -13.06 -23.65 17.17
CA PHE A 315 -12.83 -24.77 18.11
C PHE A 315 -11.52 -24.65 18.90
N ASN A 316 -10.51 -23.98 18.34
CA ASN A 316 -9.20 -23.80 18.98
C ASN A 316 -9.18 -22.80 20.16
N TYR A 317 -10.33 -22.21 20.53
CA TYR A 317 -10.43 -21.24 21.63
C TYR A 317 -11.47 -21.62 22.71
N THR A 318 -12.19 -22.73 22.54
CA THR A 318 -13.19 -23.22 23.52
C THR A 318 -12.64 -24.28 24.50
N ASN A 319 -11.32 -24.47 24.57
CA ASN A 319 -10.68 -25.34 25.57
C ASN A 319 -9.57 -24.62 26.32
#